data_AF-A0A6C9EEH2-F1
#
_entry.id   AF-A0A6C9EEH2-F1
#
_cell.length_a   1.000
_cell.length_b   1.000
_cell.length_c   1.000
_cell.angle_alpha   90.00
_cell.angle_beta   90.00
_cell.angle_gamma   90.00
#
_symmetry.space_group_name_H-M   'P 1'
#
loop_
_entity.id
_entity.type
_entity.pdbx_description
1 polymer ?
#
loop_
_entity_poly.entity_id
_entity_poly.type
_entity_poly.pdbx_seq_one_letter_code
_entity_poly.pdbx_strand_id
1 'polypeptide(L)'
;MTAAVEETGLGQAAGKAATLVRDSVKTVIAASMVGTAIEFYDFYAFGTAAANYFPHIFFSAKDNPTVALLMSLLTFAVAFIARPLGSLIFGHFGDRMGRKTTLVVSLMTMGVGTFLIGCLPTYDQVGVGAVAILCLLRFIQGIGLGGEWSGAALVATENAPEDKRALYGSFPELGAPIGFFLSNGTYFVLESFNNQDAMLAWGWRVPFLLSAILVIVGLVVRVHMEETPIFRMAQEQKKVVKSPLTEVFRKSWRQVLQATFLVAVTYTLFYTLATWSLAWGTKEQGEGGGNLGFTNQEYLLMLMISICVFALFIVLSCLYADKIGRRRVLTFSSCALVVFAVLFPFLLDGGLVGQKNFFANMVFVCVGVALKGSTFGPIGAFLAERVEADV
;
A
#
# COMPACT_ATOMS: atom_id res chain seq x y z
N MET A 1 4.84 59.50 -25.46
CA MET A 1 5.32 59.35 -24.07
C MET A 1 4.36 58.39 -23.36
N THR A 2 4.41 57.12 -23.77
CA THR A 2 4.96 56.00 -22.97
C THR A 2 4.14 55.74 -21.71
N ALA A 3 3.09 54.95 -21.91
CA ALA A 3 2.36 54.25 -20.87
C ALA A 3 3.32 53.31 -20.14
N ALA A 4 3.47 53.52 -18.83
CA ALA A 4 4.13 52.59 -17.94
C ALA A 4 3.27 51.32 -17.88
N VAL A 5 3.76 50.27 -18.53
CA VAL A 5 3.18 48.93 -18.44
C VAL A 5 3.40 48.45 -17.01
N GLU A 6 2.28 48.27 -16.32
CA GLU A 6 2.15 47.58 -15.05
C GLU A 6 2.64 46.14 -15.25
N GLU A 7 3.93 45.91 -15.01
CA GLU A 7 4.52 44.57 -14.89
C GLU A 7 3.89 43.89 -13.67
N THR A 8 2.75 43.26 -13.92
CA THR A 8 1.98 42.47 -12.95
C THR A 8 2.89 41.48 -12.20
N GLY A 9 2.73 41.39 -10.87
CA GLY A 9 3.49 40.51 -9.98
C GLY A 9 3.47 39.00 -10.34
N LEU A 10 2.67 38.60 -11.34
CA LEU A 10 2.70 37.29 -11.99
C LEU A 10 4.02 37.04 -12.73
N GLY A 11 4.61 38.05 -13.38
CA GLY A 11 5.89 37.93 -14.10
C GLY A 11 7.09 37.75 -13.16
N GLN A 12 7.08 38.45 -12.02
CA GLN A 12 8.11 38.30 -10.98
C GLN A 12 8.01 36.96 -10.23
N ALA A 13 6.79 36.45 -10.00
CA ALA A 13 6.58 35.11 -9.45
C ALA A 13 7.11 34.05 -10.43
N ALA A 14 6.74 34.13 -11.72
CA ALA A 14 7.20 33.20 -12.74
C ALA A 14 8.75 33.19 -12.88
N GLY A 15 9.40 34.35 -12.79
CA GLY A 15 10.86 34.48 -12.81
C GLY A 15 11.56 33.86 -11.59
N LYS A 16 10.96 33.94 -10.40
CA LYS A 16 11.46 33.28 -9.18
C LYS A 16 11.25 31.76 -9.20
N ALA A 17 10.19 31.24 -9.84
CA ALA A 17 9.99 29.79 -10.03
C ALA A 17 11.07 29.17 -10.92
N ALA A 18 11.57 29.92 -11.90
CA ALA A 18 12.57 29.45 -12.85
C ALA A 18 13.97 29.32 -12.23
N THR A 19 14.23 29.99 -11.10
CA THR A 19 15.52 29.97 -10.38
C THR A 19 15.60 28.92 -9.26
N LEU A 20 14.49 28.26 -8.93
CA LEU A 20 14.49 27.16 -7.96
C LEU A 20 15.01 25.89 -8.63
N VAL A 21 16.07 25.30 -8.07
CA VAL A 21 16.60 24.00 -8.48
C VAL A 21 15.48 22.98 -8.35
N ARG A 22 14.97 22.48 -9.47
CA ARG A 22 14.00 21.39 -9.46
C ARG A 22 14.77 20.09 -9.29
N ASP A 23 14.37 19.28 -8.31
CA ASP A 23 14.81 17.89 -8.26
C ASP A 23 14.52 17.23 -9.62
N SER A 24 15.46 16.40 -10.08
CA SER A 24 15.25 15.63 -11.30
C SER A 24 14.00 14.77 -11.13
N VAL A 25 13.11 14.76 -12.13
CA VAL A 25 11.88 13.94 -12.14
C VAL A 25 12.18 12.48 -11.77
N LYS A 26 13.35 11.96 -12.17
CA LYS A 26 13.82 10.61 -11.80
C LYS A 26 14.05 10.44 -10.30
N THR A 27 14.60 11.45 -9.64
CA THR A 27 14.87 11.45 -8.19
C THR A 27 13.57 11.46 -7.41
N VAL A 28 12.63 12.33 -7.81
CA VAL A 28 11.30 12.42 -7.21
C VAL A 28 10.53 11.11 -7.35
N ILE A 29 10.54 10.51 -8.54
CA ILE A 29 9.90 9.22 -8.82
C ILE A 29 10.51 8.10 -7.98
N ALA A 30 11.85 8.01 -7.96
CA ALA A 30 12.55 7.00 -7.17
C ALA A 30 12.25 7.15 -5.68
N ALA A 31 12.22 8.39 -5.18
CA ALA A 31 11.90 8.67 -3.78
C ALA A 31 10.48 8.25 -3.41
N SER A 32 9.49 8.58 -4.25
CA SER A 32 8.11 8.13 -4.08
C SER A 32 7.99 6.60 -4.10
N MET A 33 8.66 5.93 -5.04
CA MET A 33 8.66 4.48 -5.14
C MET A 33 9.29 3.80 -3.91
N VAL A 34 10.40 4.33 -3.38
CA VAL A 34 11.04 3.84 -2.15
C VAL A 34 10.12 4.02 -0.95
N GLY A 35 9.47 5.18 -0.80
CA GLY A 35 8.49 5.42 0.26
C GLY A 35 7.37 4.37 0.24
N THR A 36 6.75 4.18 -0.91
CA THR A 36 5.70 3.17 -1.10
C THR A 36 6.23 1.75 -0.83
N ALA A 37 7.45 1.42 -1.22
CA ALA A 37 8.03 0.10 -0.95
C ALA A 37 8.18 -0.19 0.55
N ILE A 38 8.58 0.81 1.35
CA ILE A 38 8.70 0.69 2.81
C ILE A 38 7.32 0.51 3.44
N GLU A 39 6.32 1.28 3.00
CA GLU A 39 4.94 1.15 3.48
C GLU A 39 4.37 -0.24 3.21
N PHE A 40 4.54 -0.72 1.98
CA PHE A 40 4.06 -2.05 1.63
C PHE A 40 4.86 -3.14 2.33
N TYR A 41 6.17 -2.99 2.52
CA TYR A 41 6.97 -3.92 3.32
C TYR A 41 6.37 -4.12 4.71
N ASP A 42 6.19 -3.05 5.47
CA ASP A 42 5.64 -3.10 6.83
C ASP A 42 4.25 -3.73 6.85
N PHE A 43 3.46 -3.41 5.83
CA PHE A 43 2.12 -3.93 5.68
C PHE A 43 2.10 -5.44 5.41
N TYR A 44 2.94 -5.95 4.49
CA TYR A 44 3.04 -7.38 4.23
C TYR A 44 3.68 -8.13 5.37
N ALA A 45 4.66 -7.53 6.07
CA ALA A 45 5.29 -8.15 7.22
C ALA A 45 4.23 -8.50 8.26
N PHE A 46 3.35 -7.53 8.56
CA PHE A 46 2.20 -7.78 9.42
C PHE A 46 1.23 -8.80 8.82
N GLY A 47 0.86 -8.68 7.54
CA GLY A 47 -0.11 -9.58 6.91
C GLY A 47 0.31 -11.06 6.94
N THR A 48 1.57 -11.33 6.59
CA THR A 48 2.15 -12.68 6.62
C THR A 48 2.24 -13.21 8.05
N ALA A 49 2.64 -12.36 9.00
CA ALA A 49 2.64 -12.75 10.41
C ALA A 49 1.23 -13.02 10.96
N ALA A 50 0.26 -12.20 10.56
CA ALA A 50 -1.13 -12.33 10.97
C ALA A 50 -1.76 -13.62 10.46
N ALA A 51 -1.41 -14.05 9.25
CA ALA A 51 -1.90 -15.31 8.69
C ALA A 51 -1.27 -16.55 9.37
N ASN A 52 0.03 -16.50 9.68
CA ASN A 52 0.81 -17.72 9.95
C ASN A 52 1.39 -17.86 11.36
N TYR A 53 1.68 -16.76 12.06
CA TYR A 53 2.39 -16.83 13.35
C TYR A 53 1.58 -16.23 14.50
N PHE A 54 1.00 -15.04 14.32
CA PHE A 54 0.24 -14.34 15.37
C PHE A 54 -0.92 -15.13 16.00
N PRO A 55 -1.67 -15.98 15.26
CA PRO A 55 -2.70 -16.83 15.86
C PRO A 55 -2.16 -17.67 17.03
N HIS A 56 -0.91 -18.11 16.96
CA HIS A 56 -0.27 -18.95 17.98
C HIS A 56 0.51 -18.15 19.04
N ILE A 57 0.90 -16.91 18.73
CA ILE A 57 1.77 -16.08 19.59
C ILE A 57 0.98 -15.13 20.50
N PHE A 58 -0.08 -14.52 19.95
CA PHE A 58 -0.76 -13.41 20.60
C PHE A 58 -2.16 -13.75 21.11
N PHE A 59 -2.77 -14.85 20.69
CA PHE A 59 -4.16 -15.17 21.06
C PHE A 59 -4.24 -16.42 21.94
N SER A 60 -5.10 -16.35 22.97
CA SER A 60 -5.31 -17.45 23.93
C SER A 60 -6.17 -18.59 23.39
N ALA A 61 -6.87 -18.38 22.27
CA ALA A 61 -7.76 -19.35 21.65
C ALA A 61 -6.98 -20.48 20.94
N LYS A 62 -5.98 -21.07 21.63
CA LYS A 62 -5.16 -22.19 21.12
C LYS A 62 -6.03 -23.42 20.84
N ASP A 63 -7.14 -23.58 21.56
CA ASP A 63 -8.09 -24.69 21.40
C ASP A 63 -9.04 -24.53 20.19
N ASN A 64 -9.10 -23.33 19.59
CA ASN A 64 -9.87 -23.08 18.36
C ASN A 64 -9.03 -22.25 17.36
N PRO A 65 -8.22 -22.92 16.52
CA PRO A 65 -7.31 -22.27 15.58
C PRO A 65 -8.00 -21.32 14.61
N THR A 66 -9.24 -21.62 14.22
CA THR A 66 -10.05 -20.74 13.35
C THR A 66 -10.35 -19.42 14.04
N VAL A 67 -10.75 -19.45 15.32
CA VAL A 67 -11.01 -18.21 16.09
C VAL A 67 -9.74 -17.41 16.28
N ALA A 68 -8.62 -18.05 16.60
CA ALA A 68 -7.33 -17.36 16.73
C ALA A 68 -6.90 -16.68 15.41
N LEU A 69 -7.10 -17.34 14.27
CA LEU A 69 -6.85 -16.76 12.96
C LEU A 69 -7.75 -15.53 12.70
N LEU A 70 -9.04 -15.63 12.99
CA LEU A 70 -9.97 -14.52 12.81
C LEU A 70 -9.60 -13.33 13.70
N MET A 71 -9.22 -13.54 14.96
CA MET A 71 -8.77 -12.47 15.86
C MET A 71 -7.48 -11.80 15.35
N SER A 72 -6.56 -12.58 14.80
CA SER A 72 -5.34 -12.08 14.17
C SER A 72 -5.63 -11.21 12.93
N LEU A 73 -6.51 -11.68 12.05
CA LEU A 73 -6.96 -10.92 10.87
C LEU A 73 -7.79 -9.69 11.25
N LEU A 74 -8.57 -9.74 12.33
CA LEU A 74 -9.26 -8.57 12.88
C LEU A 74 -8.26 -7.52 13.39
N THR A 75 -7.19 -7.95 14.04
CA THR A 75 -6.11 -7.04 14.47
C THR A 75 -5.44 -6.39 13.26
N PHE A 76 -5.17 -7.17 12.21
CA PHE A 76 -4.69 -6.63 10.94
C PHE A 76 -5.65 -5.58 10.37
N ALA A 77 -6.97 -5.81 10.50
CA ALA A 77 -8.00 -4.92 10.00
C ALA A 77 -8.10 -3.57 10.76
N VAL A 78 -7.65 -3.50 12.01
CA VAL A 78 -7.64 -2.26 12.83
C VAL A 78 -6.95 -1.11 12.10
N ALA A 79 -5.87 -1.39 11.35
CA ALA A 79 -5.16 -0.36 10.59
C ALA A 79 -6.05 0.32 9.53
N PHE A 80 -7.02 -0.39 8.95
CA PHE A 80 -7.91 0.21 7.95
C PHE A 80 -8.89 1.21 8.54
N ILE A 81 -9.30 1.02 9.79
CA ILE A 81 -10.15 1.98 10.52
C ILE A 81 -9.34 3.25 10.84
N ALA A 82 -8.06 3.08 11.16
CA ALA A 82 -7.15 4.18 11.46
C ALA A 82 -6.76 5.02 10.23
N ARG A 83 -6.70 4.42 9.03
CA ARG A 83 -6.26 5.10 7.79
C ARG A 83 -7.09 6.35 7.43
N PRO A 84 -8.44 6.33 7.40
CA PRO A 84 -9.23 7.54 7.20
C PRO A 84 -8.96 8.62 8.25
N LEU A 85 -8.70 8.22 9.50
CA LEU A 85 -8.33 9.17 10.55
C LEU A 85 -6.96 9.80 10.26
N GLY A 86 -6.00 8.98 9.84
CA GLY A 86 -4.69 9.41 9.39
C GLY A 86 -4.74 10.37 8.20
N SER A 87 -5.56 10.08 7.19
CA SER A 87 -5.69 10.94 6.01
C SER A 87 -6.28 12.31 6.37
N LEU A 88 -7.22 12.38 7.32
CA LEU A 88 -7.76 13.63 7.85
C LEU A 88 -6.69 14.43 8.63
N ILE A 89 -5.94 13.75 9.51
CA ILE A 89 -4.87 14.37 10.32
C ILE A 89 -3.76 14.90 9.41
N PHE A 90 -3.16 14.04 8.59
CA PHE A 90 -2.04 14.40 7.73
C PHE A 90 -2.46 15.30 6.56
N GLY A 91 -3.70 15.23 6.09
CA GLY A 91 -4.24 16.23 5.15
C GLY A 91 -4.29 17.62 5.78
N HIS A 92 -4.87 17.75 6.98
CA HIS A 92 -4.95 19.04 7.68
C HIS A 92 -3.57 19.61 8.04
N PHE A 93 -2.66 18.78 8.55
CA PHE A 93 -1.31 19.22 8.90
C PHE A 93 -0.41 19.42 7.67
N GLY A 94 -0.60 18.66 6.59
CA GLY A 94 0.09 18.86 5.30
C GLY A 94 -0.14 20.25 4.73
N ASP A 95 -1.37 20.74 4.80
CA ASP A 95 -1.73 22.09 4.31
C ASP A 95 -1.14 23.23 5.17
N ARG A 96 -0.77 22.95 6.43
CA ARG A 96 -0.28 23.97 7.40
C ARG A 96 1.21 23.92 7.69
N MET A 97 1.79 22.73 7.81
CA MET A 97 3.16 22.48 8.27
C MET A 97 4.13 22.13 7.13
N GLY A 98 3.60 21.91 5.92
CA GLY A 98 4.38 21.54 4.74
C GLY A 98 4.31 20.05 4.43
N ARG A 99 4.22 19.72 3.13
CA ARG A 99 4.10 18.33 2.65
C ARG A 99 5.29 17.47 3.11
N LYS A 100 6.51 18.02 3.09
CA LYS A 100 7.72 17.28 3.48
C LYS A 100 7.70 16.85 4.95
N THR A 101 7.39 17.76 5.87
CA THR A 101 7.36 17.46 7.30
C THR A 101 6.28 16.44 7.64
N THR A 102 5.08 16.59 7.06
CA THR A 102 3.97 15.65 7.22
C THR A 102 4.35 14.24 6.75
N LEU A 103 5.01 14.12 5.59
CA LEU A 103 5.52 12.86 5.06
C LEU A 103 6.57 12.22 5.99
N VAL A 104 7.50 13.00 6.55
CA VAL A 104 8.51 12.46 7.49
C VAL A 104 7.86 11.97 8.79
N VAL A 105 6.93 12.74 9.37
CA VAL A 105 6.24 12.36 10.62
C VAL A 105 5.42 11.09 10.42
N SER A 106 4.72 10.98 9.29
CA SER A 106 3.96 9.78 8.93
C SER A 106 4.86 8.55 8.81
N LEU A 107 5.96 8.64 8.05
CA LEU A 107 6.94 7.55 7.89
C LEU A 107 7.49 7.10 9.25
N MET A 108 7.87 8.05 10.12
CA MET A 108 8.38 7.76 11.46
C MET A 108 7.32 7.11 12.36
N THR A 109 6.08 7.60 12.31
CA THR A 109 4.95 7.06 13.08
C THR A 109 4.69 5.60 12.72
N MET A 110 4.65 5.29 11.43
CA MET A 110 4.47 3.93 10.94
C MET A 110 5.67 3.04 11.29
N GLY A 111 6.88 3.48 10.94
CA GLY A 111 8.11 2.71 11.09
C GLY A 111 8.46 2.37 12.53
N VAL A 112 8.33 3.33 13.45
CA VAL A 112 8.53 3.08 14.89
C VAL A 112 7.48 2.08 15.40
N GLY A 113 6.23 2.21 14.96
CA GLY A 113 5.18 1.23 15.27
C GLY A 113 5.55 -0.18 14.83
N THR A 114 6.07 -0.33 13.61
CA THR A 114 6.54 -1.62 13.06
C THR A 114 7.67 -2.20 13.89
N PHE A 115 8.69 -1.42 14.20
CA PHE A 115 9.82 -1.87 15.01
C PHE A 115 9.38 -2.34 16.40
N LEU A 116 8.50 -1.58 17.06
CA LEU A 116 7.99 -1.91 18.39
C LEU A 116 7.18 -3.21 18.41
N ILE A 117 6.49 -3.57 17.32
CA ILE A 117 5.82 -4.88 17.19
C ILE A 117 6.85 -6.01 17.26
N GLY A 118 8.02 -5.84 16.63
CA GLY A 118 9.13 -6.81 16.72
C GLY A 118 9.68 -6.99 18.14
N CYS A 119 9.55 -5.98 19.00
CA CYS A 119 9.96 -6.01 20.40
C CYS A 119 8.88 -6.50 21.37
N LEU A 120 7.67 -6.77 20.90
CA LEU A 120 6.51 -6.99 21.76
C LEU A 120 6.63 -8.33 22.54
N PRO A 121 6.31 -8.37 23.85
CA PRO A 121 6.21 -9.64 24.57
C PRO A 121 5.02 -10.48 24.06
N THR A 122 5.08 -11.80 24.21
CA THR A 122 4.04 -12.73 23.74
C THR A 122 2.88 -12.83 24.72
N TYR A 123 1.78 -13.46 24.30
CA TYR A 123 0.62 -13.69 25.17
C TYR A 123 1.01 -14.51 26.42
N ASP A 124 1.89 -15.50 26.27
CA ASP A 124 2.34 -16.32 27.40
C ASP A 124 3.16 -15.52 28.44
N GLN A 125 3.67 -14.33 28.09
CA GLN A 125 4.46 -13.48 29.00
C GLN A 125 3.62 -12.42 29.73
N VAL A 126 2.67 -11.77 29.04
CA VAL A 126 1.91 -10.62 29.59
C VAL A 126 0.40 -10.71 29.35
N GLY A 127 -0.09 -11.84 28.85
CA GLY A 127 -1.51 -12.11 28.58
C GLY A 127 -2.13 -11.13 27.59
N VAL A 128 -3.35 -10.69 27.92
CA VAL A 128 -4.15 -9.76 27.10
C VAL A 128 -3.43 -8.43 26.83
N GLY A 129 -2.48 -8.03 27.67
CA GLY A 129 -1.65 -6.84 27.45
C GLY A 129 -0.89 -6.88 26.13
N ALA A 130 -0.42 -8.06 25.69
CA ALA A 130 0.26 -8.23 24.42
C ALA A 130 -0.67 -7.90 23.24
N VAL A 131 -1.90 -8.41 23.26
CA VAL A 131 -2.91 -8.14 22.22
C VAL A 131 -3.29 -6.66 22.20
N ALA A 132 -3.51 -6.05 23.37
CA ALA A 132 -3.91 -4.65 23.45
C ALA A 132 -2.83 -3.73 22.86
N ILE A 133 -1.56 -3.96 23.18
CA ILE A 133 -0.45 -3.17 22.64
C ILE A 133 -0.28 -3.46 21.14
N LEU A 134 -0.42 -4.72 20.69
CA LEU A 134 -0.39 -5.06 19.26
C LEU A 134 -1.47 -4.29 18.48
N CYS A 135 -2.71 -4.27 18.97
CA CYS A 135 -3.81 -3.51 18.39
C CYS A 135 -3.52 -2.00 18.38
N LEU A 136 -2.97 -1.46 19.46
CA LEU A 136 -2.62 -0.04 19.56
C LEU A 136 -1.53 0.35 18.57
N LEU A 137 -0.44 -0.42 18.50
CA LEU A 137 0.64 -0.21 17.53
C LEU A 137 0.10 -0.31 16.11
N ARG A 138 -0.80 -1.27 15.85
CA ARG A 138 -1.43 -1.44 14.54
C ARG A 138 -2.34 -0.26 14.16
N PHE A 139 -3.06 0.30 15.13
CA PHE A 139 -3.84 1.51 14.96
C PHE A 139 -2.94 2.71 14.63
N ILE A 140 -1.84 2.89 15.37
CA ILE A 140 -0.85 3.96 15.13
C ILE A 140 -0.22 3.84 13.73
N GLN A 141 0.16 2.63 13.31
CA GLN A 141 0.65 2.39 11.94
C GLN A 141 -0.38 2.79 10.88
N GLY A 142 -1.65 2.45 11.11
CA GLY A 142 -2.73 2.81 10.20
C GLY A 142 -2.92 4.33 10.08
N ILE A 143 -2.73 5.09 11.17
CA ILE A 143 -2.73 6.56 11.13
C ILE A 143 -1.59 7.04 10.24
N GLY A 144 -0.36 6.58 10.47
CA GLY A 144 0.83 6.97 9.67
C GLY A 144 0.56 6.83 8.17
N LEU A 145 0.09 5.67 7.74
CA LEU A 145 -0.08 5.36 6.31
C LEU A 145 -1.15 6.21 5.58
N GLY A 146 -2.09 6.85 6.30
CA GLY A 146 -3.26 7.50 5.71
C GLY A 146 -2.98 8.66 4.74
N GLY A 147 -1.81 9.31 4.82
CA GLY A 147 -1.46 10.48 3.99
C GLY A 147 -0.53 10.20 2.81
N GLU A 148 0.14 9.06 2.80
CA GLU A 148 1.37 8.85 2.01
C GLU A 148 1.13 8.60 0.52
N TRP A 149 0.34 7.58 0.20
CA TRP A 149 0.10 7.13 -1.17
C TRP A 149 -0.47 8.25 -2.06
N SER A 150 -1.38 9.06 -1.51
CA SER A 150 -2.00 10.17 -2.25
C SER A 150 -1.00 11.26 -2.65
N GLY A 151 -0.02 11.56 -1.79
CA GLY A 151 1.03 12.53 -2.08
C GLY A 151 2.03 12.00 -3.12
N ALA A 152 2.44 10.74 -2.99
CA ALA A 152 3.37 10.10 -3.91
C ALA A 152 2.83 10.01 -5.34
N ALA A 153 1.56 9.59 -5.49
CA ALA A 153 0.89 9.50 -6.78
C ALA A 153 0.73 10.88 -7.44
N LEU A 154 0.29 11.90 -6.68
CA LEU A 154 0.10 13.25 -7.17
C LEU A 154 1.41 13.85 -7.68
N VAL A 155 2.47 13.80 -6.87
CA VAL A 155 3.79 14.33 -7.23
C VAL A 155 4.34 13.64 -8.47
N ALA A 156 4.15 12.32 -8.62
CA ALA A 156 4.57 11.60 -9.82
C ALA A 156 3.81 12.04 -11.07
N THR A 157 2.50 12.28 -10.96
CA THR A 157 1.66 12.71 -12.09
C THR A 157 1.84 14.18 -12.46
N GLU A 158 2.09 15.07 -11.50
CA GLU A 158 2.33 16.52 -11.72
C GLU A 158 3.65 16.77 -12.47
N ASN A 159 4.64 15.90 -12.27
CA ASN A 159 5.96 15.98 -12.92
C ASN A 159 6.01 15.22 -14.26
N ALA A 160 4.89 14.67 -14.73
CA ALA A 160 4.83 13.83 -15.92
C ALA A 160 4.48 14.63 -17.19
N PRO A 161 5.00 14.23 -18.37
CA PRO A 161 4.47 14.67 -19.65
C PRO A 161 2.97 14.34 -19.78
N GLU A 162 2.19 15.19 -20.47
CA GLU A 162 0.73 15.05 -20.57
C GLU A 162 0.30 13.68 -21.12
N ASP A 163 1.05 13.12 -22.07
CA ASP A 163 0.79 11.83 -22.72
C ASP A 163 1.27 10.62 -21.92
N LYS A 164 1.93 10.82 -20.76
CA LYS A 164 2.58 9.76 -19.97
C LYS A 164 2.25 9.82 -18.49
N ARG A 165 1.19 10.54 -18.10
CA ARG A 165 0.80 10.69 -16.70
C ARG A 165 0.49 9.35 -16.04
N ALA A 166 -0.13 8.37 -16.73
CA ALA A 166 -0.38 7.06 -16.12
C ALA A 166 0.91 6.26 -15.94
N LEU A 167 1.81 6.28 -16.93
CA LEU A 167 3.11 5.63 -16.82
C LEU A 167 3.94 6.19 -15.65
N TYR A 168 3.97 7.51 -15.50
CA TYR A 168 4.72 8.14 -14.41
C TYR A 168 4.06 7.88 -13.04
N GLY A 169 2.73 7.89 -12.99
CA GLY A 169 1.96 7.47 -11.81
C GLY A 169 2.14 5.99 -11.44
N SER A 170 2.62 5.14 -12.35
CA SER A 170 2.87 3.72 -12.09
C SER A 170 4.09 3.44 -11.22
N PHE A 171 5.08 4.35 -11.18
CA PHE A 171 6.32 4.11 -10.46
C PHE A 171 6.13 4.08 -8.94
N PRO A 172 5.37 5.00 -8.30
CA PRO A 172 4.96 4.80 -6.91
C PRO A 172 4.27 3.45 -6.67
N GLU A 173 3.41 3.01 -7.59
CA GLU A 173 2.68 1.73 -7.47
C GLU A 173 3.60 0.50 -7.56
N LEU A 174 4.73 0.61 -8.28
CA LEU A 174 5.79 -0.41 -8.29
C LEU A 174 6.51 -0.55 -6.94
N GLY A 175 6.32 0.37 -5.99
CA GLY A 175 6.75 0.15 -4.61
C GLY A 175 6.05 -1.05 -3.97
N ALA A 176 4.77 -1.29 -4.30
CA ALA A 176 4.00 -2.40 -3.75
C ALA A 176 4.59 -3.80 -4.03
N PRO A 177 4.98 -4.18 -5.27
CA PRO A 177 5.66 -5.45 -5.51
C PRO A 177 7.06 -5.52 -4.89
N ILE A 178 7.81 -4.41 -4.82
CA ILE A 178 9.13 -4.36 -4.18
C ILE A 178 9.01 -4.65 -2.68
N GLY A 179 8.10 -3.97 -1.99
CA GLY A 179 7.83 -4.20 -0.57
C GLY A 179 7.38 -5.63 -0.29
N PHE A 180 6.58 -6.22 -1.20
CA PHE A 180 6.16 -7.63 -1.10
C PHE A 180 7.37 -8.56 -1.11
N PHE A 181 8.26 -8.37 -2.08
CA PHE A 181 9.42 -9.23 -2.26
C PHE A 181 10.40 -9.12 -1.09
N LEU A 182 10.64 -7.90 -0.60
CA LEU A 182 11.50 -7.67 0.57
C LEU A 182 10.91 -8.31 1.83
N SER A 183 9.61 -8.15 2.09
CA SER A 183 8.95 -8.71 3.27
C SER A 183 8.87 -10.23 3.21
N ASN A 184 8.20 -10.76 2.18
CA ASN A 184 7.99 -12.20 2.06
C ASN A 184 9.28 -12.96 1.74
N GLY A 185 10.23 -12.34 1.05
CA GLY A 185 11.57 -12.88 0.87
C GLY A 185 12.32 -13.02 2.20
N THR A 186 12.15 -12.09 3.14
CA THR A 186 12.72 -12.22 4.49
C THR A 186 12.14 -13.44 5.21
N TYR A 187 10.81 -13.62 5.19
CA TYR A 187 10.16 -14.81 5.76
C TYR A 187 10.65 -16.10 5.08
N PHE A 188 10.63 -16.13 3.74
CA PHE A 188 11.06 -17.29 2.97
C PHE A 188 12.51 -17.71 3.28
N VAL A 189 13.42 -16.75 3.39
CA VAL A 189 14.81 -17.00 3.75
C VAL A 189 14.89 -17.55 5.16
N LEU A 190 14.21 -16.93 6.14
CA LEU A 190 14.18 -17.42 7.52
C LEU A 190 13.62 -18.84 7.64
N GLU A 191 12.54 -19.17 6.92
CA GLU A 191 11.94 -20.50 6.90
C GLU A 191 12.83 -21.54 6.23
N SER A 192 13.76 -21.14 5.35
CA SER A 192 14.65 -22.07 4.67
C SER A 192 15.71 -22.70 5.59
N PHE A 193 15.96 -22.10 6.76
CA PHE A 193 16.93 -22.62 7.74
C PHE A 193 16.40 -22.73 9.17
N ASN A 194 15.15 -22.32 9.43
CA ASN A 194 14.49 -22.50 10.72
C ASN A 194 13.30 -23.45 10.60
N ASN A 195 13.05 -24.22 11.66
CA ASN A 195 11.81 -24.98 11.79
C ASN A 195 10.68 -24.08 12.35
N GLN A 196 9.46 -24.64 12.39
CA GLN A 196 8.27 -23.93 12.87
C GLN A 196 8.42 -23.40 14.31
N ASP A 197 9.03 -24.18 15.21
CA ASP A 197 9.25 -23.77 16.60
C ASP A 197 10.16 -22.54 16.69
N ALA A 198 11.26 -22.51 15.94
CA ALA A 198 12.16 -21.37 15.87
C ALA A 198 11.47 -20.13 15.27
N MET A 199 10.63 -20.32 14.24
CA MET A 199 9.84 -19.23 13.65
C MET A 199 8.85 -18.63 14.65
N LEU A 200 8.19 -19.45 15.47
CA LEU A 200 7.28 -19.00 16.54
C LEU A 200 8.01 -18.38 17.73
N ALA A 201 9.21 -18.86 18.06
CA ALA A 201 10.00 -18.34 19.17
C ALA A 201 10.59 -16.95 18.89
N TRP A 202 11.21 -16.76 17.73
CA TRP A 202 11.92 -15.51 17.41
C TRP A 202 11.87 -15.10 15.93
N GLY A 203 11.77 -16.04 14.99
CA GLY A 203 11.89 -15.75 13.55
C GLY A 203 10.86 -14.73 13.06
N TRP A 204 9.63 -14.78 13.59
CA TRP A 204 8.58 -13.83 13.23
C TRP A 204 8.93 -12.36 13.52
N ARG A 205 9.83 -12.09 14.48
CA ARG A 205 10.23 -10.72 14.89
C ARG A 205 11.13 -10.06 13.86
N VAL A 206 11.91 -10.83 13.12
CA VAL A 206 13.01 -10.33 12.28
C VAL A 206 12.53 -9.34 11.21
N PRO A 207 11.45 -9.59 10.44
CA PRO A 207 10.98 -8.61 9.45
C PRO A 207 10.55 -7.28 10.08
N PHE A 208 9.93 -7.32 11.27
CA PHE A 208 9.55 -6.10 11.98
C PHE A 208 10.76 -5.29 12.46
N LEU A 209 11.82 -5.96 12.91
CA LEU A 209 13.06 -5.28 13.34
C LEU A 209 13.84 -4.74 12.14
N LEU A 210 13.88 -5.46 11.01
CA LEU A 210 14.52 -5.02 9.77
C LEU A 210 13.83 -3.79 9.15
N SER A 211 12.56 -3.55 9.47
CA SER A 211 11.85 -2.31 9.10
C SER A 211 12.63 -1.06 9.55
N ALA A 212 13.35 -1.10 10.68
CA ALA A 212 14.16 0.05 11.12
C ALA A 212 15.19 0.50 10.06
N ILE A 213 15.82 -0.45 9.35
CA ILE A 213 16.76 -0.13 8.27
C ILE A 213 16.03 0.55 7.11
N LEU A 214 14.86 0.01 6.74
CA LEU A 214 14.04 0.55 5.67
C LEU A 214 13.51 1.95 5.99
N VAL A 215 13.11 2.20 7.25
CA VAL A 215 12.69 3.51 7.75
C VAL A 215 13.85 4.50 7.71
N ILE A 216 15.06 4.10 8.09
CA ILE A 216 16.26 4.95 7.96
C ILE A 216 16.50 5.33 6.48
N VAL A 217 16.43 4.35 5.57
CA VAL A 217 16.56 4.60 4.12
C VAL A 217 15.47 5.57 3.64
N GLY A 218 14.22 5.36 4.03
CA GLY A 218 13.11 6.24 3.69
C GLY A 218 13.27 7.64 4.25
N LEU A 219 13.77 7.77 5.48
CA LEU A 219 14.05 9.05 6.12
C LEU A 219 15.14 9.81 5.36
N VAL A 220 16.26 9.14 5.02
CA VAL A 220 17.33 9.73 4.22
C VAL A 220 16.79 10.23 2.89
N VAL A 221 16.03 9.40 2.18
CA VAL A 221 15.43 9.77 0.88
C VAL A 221 14.49 10.97 1.02
N ARG A 222 13.64 11.01 2.06
CA ARG A 222 12.68 12.11 2.29
C ARG A 222 13.33 13.40 2.76
N VAL A 223 14.41 13.33 3.53
CA VAL A 223 15.16 14.52 3.96
C VAL A 223 15.84 15.19 2.76
N HIS A 224 16.23 14.42 1.75
CA HIS A 224 16.86 14.95 0.53
C HIS A 224 15.87 15.41 -0.55
N MET A 225 14.57 15.11 -0.45
CA MET A 225 13.57 15.67 -1.36
C MET A 225 13.35 17.17 -1.08
N GLU A 226 13.39 17.96 -2.14
CA GLU A 226 13.00 19.36 -2.12
C GLU A 226 11.47 19.52 -2.25
N GLU A 227 10.88 20.49 -1.55
CA GLU A 227 9.46 20.81 -1.73
C GLU A 227 9.20 21.37 -3.13
N THR A 228 8.04 21.03 -3.72
CA THR A 228 7.67 21.48 -5.06
C THR A 228 7.59 23.02 -5.13
N PRO A 229 8.07 23.65 -6.23
CA PRO A 229 8.10 25.11 -6.36
C PRO A 229 6.74 25.79 -6.16
N ILE A 230 5.65 25.13 -6.60
CA ILE A 230 4.27 25.60 -6.46
C ILE A 230 3.86 25.70 -4.98
N PHE A 231 4.31 24.74 -4.16
CA PHE A 231 4.02 24.74 -2.73
C PHE A 231 4.81 25.84 -1.99
N ARG A 232 6.10 26.03 -2.32
CA ARG A 232 6.89 27.15 -1.79
C ARG A 232 6.24 28.50 -2.11
N MET A 233 5.76 28.68 -3.34
CA MET A 233 5.07 29.90 -3.76
C MET A 233 3.74 30.12 -3.05
N ALA A 234 2.95 29.07 -2.84
CA ALA A 234 1.69 29.17 -2.10
C ALA A 234 1.91 29.53 -0.62
N GLN A 235 2.97 28.98 -0.01
CA GLN A 235 3.38 29.26 1.37
C GLN A 235 3.88 30.71 1.53
N GLU A 236 4.68 31.20 0.58
CA GLU A 236 5.13 32.60 0.52
C GLU A 236 3.95 33.58 0.36
N GLN A 237 2.90 33.19 -0.35
CA GLN A 237 1.71 34.01 -0.55
C GLN A 237 0.72 34.00 0.62
N LYS A 238 0.97 33.24 1.71
CA LYS A 238 0.06 33.07 2.87
C LYS A 238 -1.40 32.76 2.49
N LYS A 239 -1.66 32.21 1.30
CA LYS A 239 -2.99 31.74 0.91
C LYS A 239 -3.22 30.39 1.58
N VAL A 240 -3.59 30.42 2.86
CA VAL A 240 -4.11 29.25 3.56
C VAL A 240 -5.48 28.95 2.96
N VAL A 241 -5.53 28.06 1.97
CA VAL A 241 -6.79 27.56 1.43
C VAL A 241 -7.51 26.85 2.58
N LYS A 242 -8.69 27.32 2.95
CA LYS A 242 -9.52 26.67 3.98
C LYS A 242 -9.74 25.22 3.57
N SER A 243 -9.56 24.29 4.51
CA SER A 243 -9.61 22.84 4.28
C SER A 243 -10.73 22.46 3.30
N PRO A 244 -10.39 22.02 2.07
CA PRO A 244 -11.36 21.76 1.02
C PRO A 244 -12.18 20.50 1.26
N LEU A 245 -11.89 19.73 2.33
CA LEU A 245 -12.60 18.49 2.66
C LEU A 245 -14.11 18.67 2.77
N THR A 246 -14.56 19.74 3.45
CA THR A 246 -15.99 20.06 3.56
C THR A 246 -16.63 20.44 2.22
N GLU A 247 -15.89 21.03 1.29
CA GLU A 247 -16.42 21.35 -0.03
C GLU A 247 -16.48 20.13 -0.94
N VAL A 248 -15.47 19.25 -0.90
CA VAL A 248 -15.43 18.00 -1.67
C VAL A 248 -16.57 17.07 -1.28
N PHE A 249 -16.83 16.89 0.01
CA PHE A 249 -17.97 16.09 0.48
C PHE A 249 -19.33 16.73 0.16
N ARG A 250 -19.40 18.05 -0.02
CA ARG A 250 -20.65 18.74 -0.35
C ARG A 250 -20.92 18.77 -1.85
N LYS A 251 -19.89 18.98 -2.68
CA LYS A 251 -20.01 19.13 -4.14
C LYS A 251 -19.85 17.81 -4.90
N SER A 252 -18.98 16.90 -4.44
CA SER A 252 -18.54 15.72 -5.21
C SER A 252 -18.77 14.38 -4.50
N TRP A 253 -19.69 14.27 -3.53
CA TRP A 253 -19.92 13.04 -2.74
C TRP A 253 -20.17 11.77 -3.57
N ARG A 254 -20.89 11.88 -4.70
CA ARG A 254 -21.13 10.74 -5.61
C ARG A 254 -19.84 10.24 -6.23
N GLN A 255 -18.94 11.15 -6.58
CA GLN A 255 -17.65 10.80 -7.17
C GLN A 255 -16.73 10.19 -6.12
N VAL A 256 -16.74 10.72 -4.89
CA VAL A 256 -16.02 10.15 -3.73
C VAL A 256 -16.47 8.71 -3.47
N LEU A 257 -17.79 8.45 -3.47
CA LEU A 257 -18.29 7.08 -3.33
C LEU A 257 -17.84 6.18 -4.48
N GLN A 258 -17.95 6.63 -5.73
CA GLN A 258 -17.50 5.83 -6.89
C GLN A 258 -16.00 5.50 -6.81
N ALA A 259 -15.17 6.48 -6.47
CA ALA A 259 -13.74 6.30 -6.26
C ALA A 259 -13.47 5.31 -5.11
N THR A 260 -14.20 5.45 -4.00
CA THR A 260 -14.07 4.58 -2.82
C THR A 260 -14.37 3.13 -3.18
N PHE A 261 -15.48 2.86 -3.89
CA PHE A 261 -15.82 1.50 -4.32
C PHE A 261 -14.84 0.93 -5.34
N LEU A 262 -14.36 1.75 -6.28
CA LEU A 262 -13.34 1.33 -7.25
C LEU A 262 -12.05 0.89 -6.53
N VAL A 263 -11.55 1.71 -5.61
CA VAL A 263 -10.36 1.42 -4.81
C VAL A 263 -10.59 0.22 -3.89
N ALA A 264 -11.77 0.13 -3.25
CA ALA A 264 -12.11 -0.96 -2.35
C ALA A 264 -12.08 -2.32 -3.05
N VAL A 265 -12.58 -2.42 -4.29
CA VAL A 265 -12.53 -3.66 -5.08
C VAL A 265 -11.07 -4.08 -5.34
N THR A 266 -10.22 -3.15 -5.77
CA THR A 266 -8.80 -3.44 -6.05
C THR A 266 -8.05 -3.92 -4.80
N TYR A 267 -8.27 -3.26 -3.65
CA TYR A 267 -7.63 -3.66 -2.40
C TYR A 267 -8.21 -4.94 -1.81
N THR A 268 -9.51 -5.20 -2.00
CA THR A 268 -10.14 -6.46 -1.57
C THR A 268 -9.50 -7.63 -2.31
N LEU A 269 -9.41 -7.56 -3.64
CA LEU A 269 -8.76 -8.60 -4.44
C LEU A 269 -7.31 -8.82 -3.99
N PHE A 270 -6.60 -7.74 -3.71
CA PHE A 270 -5.23 -7.81 -3.24
C PHE A 270 -5.08 -8.55 -1.90
N TYR A 271 -5.88 -8.22 -0.88
CA TYR A 271 -5.81 -8.91 0.42
C TYR A 271 -6.28 -10.36 0.33
N THR A 272 -7.28 -10.62 -0.52
CA THR A 272 -7.70 -11.99 -0.82
C THR A 272 -6.55 -12.81 -1.42
N LEU A 273 -5.78 -12.24 -2.34
CA LEU A 273 -4.68 -12.95 -3.02
C LEU A 273 -3.36 -12.96 -2.28
N ALA A 274 -3.07 -11.98 -1.41
CA ALA A 274 -1.78 -11.86 -0.74
C ALA A 274 -1.78 -12.45 0.68
N THR A 275 -2.91 -12.37 1.39
CA THR A 275 -2.99 -12.74 2.81
C THR A 275 -3.96 -13.89 3.04
N TRP A 276 -5.18 -13.78 2.51
CA TRP A 276 -6.18 -14.83 2.70
C TRP A 276 -5.81 -16.12 1.96
N SER A 277 -5.37 -16.02 0.70
CA SER A 277 -4.98 -17.18 -0.12
C SER A 277 -3.83 -17.97 0.51
N LEU A 278 -2.88 -17.28 1.16
CA LEU A 278 -1.79 -17.87 1.92
C LEU A 278 -2.33 -18.69 3.09
N ALA A 279 -3.21 -18.10 3.90
CA ALA A 279 -3.86 -18.83 4.99
C ALA A 279 -4.70 -20.00 4.45
N TRP A 280 -5.43 -19.80 3.36
CA TRP A 280 -6.28 -20.83 2.75
C TRP A 280 -5.49 -22.01 2.20
N GLY A 281 -4.38 -21.74 1.50
CA GLY A 281 -3.57 -22.77 0.86
C GLY A 281 -2.69 -23.56 1.81
N THR A 282 -2.36 -22.98 2.97
CA THR A 282 -1.43 -23.59 3.94
C THR A 282 -2.11 -24.26 5.13
N LYS A 283 -3.36 -23.91 5.43
CA LYS A 283 -4.08 -24.41 6.60
C LYS A 283 -5.03 -25.56 6.26
N GLU A 284 -5.25 -26.41 7.26
CA GLU A 284 -6.25 -27.48 7.18
C GLU A 284 -7.68 -26.94 7.34
N GLN A 285 -8.68 -27.76 7.00
CA GLN A 285 -10.09 -27.36 7.05
C GLN A 285 -10.55 -27.00 8.48
N GLY A 286 -10.01 -27.67 9.50
CA GLY A 286 -10.29 -27.36 10.92
C GLY A 286 -9.67 -26.05 11.42
N GLU A 287 -8.68 -25.52 10.69
CA GLU A 287 -7.98 -24.27 11.01
C GLU A 287 -8.51 -23.07 10.19
N GLY A 288 -9.56 -23.29 9.40
CA GLY A 288 -10.17 -22.30 8.51
C GLY A 288 -9.54 -22.20 7.13
N GLY A 289 -8.73 -23.19 6.74
CA GLY A 289 -8.12 -23.30 5.41
C GLY A 289 -8.86 -24.21 4.43
N GLY A 290 -8.30 -24.33 3.23
CA GLY A 290 -8.83 -25.14 2.13
C GLY A 290 -8.32 -26.58 2.08
N ASN A 291 -7.44 -26.99 3.01
CA ASN A 291 -6.79 -28.30 3.00
C ASN A 291 -6.09 -28.62 1.67
N LEU A 292 -5.36 -27.63 1.13
CA LEU A 292 -4.64 -27.77 -0.13
C LEU A 292 -3.27 -28.45 0.02
N GLY A 293 -2.75 -28.55 1.25
CA GLY A 293 -1.53 -29.30 1.58
C GLY A 293 -0.21 -28.61 1.21
N PHE A 294 -0.22 -27.29 0.99
CA PHE A 294 1.01 -26.53 0.74
C PHE A 294 1.67 -26.12 2.05
N THR A 295 2.99 -26.14 2.08
CA THR A 295 3.73 -25.49 3.18
C THR A 295 3.72 -23.97 3.01
N ASN A 296 4.03 -23.23 4.08
CA ASN A 296 4.14 -21.77 4.02
C ASN A 296 5.15 -21.33 2.95
N GLN A 297 6.34 -21.94 2.99
CA GLN A 297 7.41 -21.68 2.04
C GLN A 297 7.01 -21.94 0.59
N GLU A 298 6.32 -23.05 0.31
CA GLU A 298 5.82 -23.37 -1.05
C GLU A 298 4.85 -22.30 -1.56
N TYR A 299 3.93 -21.85 -0.69
CA TYR A 299 2.95 -20.85 -1.07
C TYR A 299 3.55 -19.44 -1.18
N LEU A 300 4.50 -19.09 -0.30
CA LEU A 300 5.26 -17.84 -0.41
C LEU A 300 6.04 -17.77 -1.73
N LEU A 301 6.64 -18.89 -2.16
CA LEU A 301 7.30 -18.96 -3.47
C LEU A 301 6.31 -18.65 -4.62
N MET A 302 5.11 -19.22 -4.57
CA MET A 302 4.07 -18.93 -5.56
C MET A 302 3.69 -17.44 -5.57
N LEU A 303 3.51 -16.85 -4.40
CA LEU A 303 3.20 -15.43 -4.28
C LEU A 303 4.34 -14.55 -4.79
N MET A 304 5.59 -14.89 -4.48
CA MET A 304 6.78 -14.16 -4.96
C MET A 304 6.94 -14.24 -6.48
N ILE A 305 6.64 -15.38 -7.10
CA ILE A 305 6.63 -15.50 -8.57
C ILE A 305 5.48 -14.65 -9.14
N SER A 306 4.29 -14.73 -8.56
CA SER A 306 3.13 -13.98 -9.02
C SER A 306 3.32 -12.47 -8.93
N ILE A 307 4.07 -11.97 -7.93
CA ILE A 307 4.26 -10.53 -7.75
C ILE A 307 5.05 -9.88 -8.90
N CYS A 308 5.84 -10.66 -9.63
CA CYS A 308 6.48 -10.22 -10.86
C CYS A 308 5.44 -9.97 -11.97
N VAL A 309 4.41 -10.82 -12.05
CA VAL A 309 3.26 -10.62 -12.95
C VAL A 309 2.48 -9.38 -12.54
N PHE A 310 2.29 -9.15 -11.24
CA PHE A 310 1.67 -7.94 -10.72
C PHE A 310 2.42 -6.67 -11.17
N ALA A 311 3.75 -6.63 -10.97
CA ALA A 311 4.58 -5.51 -11.39
C ALA A 311 4.51 -5.27 -12.91
N LEU A 312 4.55 -6.34 -13.70
CA LEU A 312 4.41 -6.26 -15.16
C LEU A 312 3.05 -5.65 -15.56
N PHE A 313 1.96 -6.12 -14.97
CA PHE A 313 0.61 -5.64 -15.32
C PHE A 313 0.32 -4.23 -14.80
N ILE A 314 0.99 -3.75 -13.74
CA ILE A 314 0.98 -2.32 -13.37
C ILE A 314 1.49 -1.48 -14.55
N VAL A 315 2.68 -1.80 -15.07
CA VAL A 315 3.30 -1.01 -16.16
C VAL A 315 2.50 -1.14 -17.45
N LEU A 316 2.13 -2.37 -17.84
CA LEU A 316 1.37 -2.60 -19.06
C LEU A 316 0.04 -1.85 -19.04
N SER A 317 -0.71 -1.92 -17.94
CA SER A 317 -2.00 -1.24 -17.84
C SER A 317 -1.88 0.27 -17.90
N CYS A 318 -0.83 0.87 -17.33
CA CYS A 318 -0.56 2.29 -17.48
C CYS A 318 -0.20 2.68 -18.91
N LEU A 319 0.63 1.88 -19.61
CA LEU A 319 0.97 2.10 -21.03
C LEU A 319 -0.27 2.02 -21.93
N TYR A 320 -1.16 1.06 -21.66
CA TYR A 320 -2.44 0.98 -22.38
C TYR A 320 -3.36 2.13 -21.98
N ALA A 321 -3.40 2.53 -20.72
CA ALA A 321 -4.26 3.60 -20.23
C ALA A 321 -3.91 4.96 -20.86
N ASP A 322 -2.62 5.24 -21.08
CA ASP A 322 -2.18 6.44 -21.79
C ASP A 322 -2.57 6.43 -23.29
N LYS A 323 -2.71 5.25 -23.92
CA LYS A 323 -3.10 5.12 -25.34
C LYS A 323 -4.60 5.09 -25.59
N ILE A 324 -5.33 4.27 -24.84
CA ILE A 324 -6.76 4.00 -25.07
C ILE A 324 -7.68 4.67 -24.05
N GLY A 325 -7.11 5.36 -23.06
CA GLY A 325 -7.82 6.07 -22.00
C GLY A 325 -8.00 5.23 -20.72
N ARG A 326 -7.71 5.86 -19.57
CA ARG A 326 -7.75 5.25 -18.21
C ARG A 326 -9.10 4.64 -17.87
N ARG A 327 -10.19 5.34 -18.18
CA ARG A 327 -11.56 4.84 -17.93
C ARG A 327 -11.84 3.50 -18.61
N ARG A 328 -11.39 3.32 -19.86
CA ARG A 328 -11.63 2.08 -20.62
C ARG A 328 -10.87 0.91 -20.01
N VAL A 329 -9.59 1.12 -19.66
CA VAL A 329 -8.75 0.11 -19.00
C VAL A 329 -9.34 -0.31 -17.66
N LEU A 330 -9.78 0.64 -16.83
CA LEU A 330 -10.40 0.37 -15.55
C LEU A 330 -11.73 -0.38 -15.68
N THR A 331 -12.59 -0.01 -16.64
CA THR A 331 -13.85 -0.73 -16.89
C THR A 331 -13.59 -2.17 -17.35
N PHE A 332 -12.70 -2.38 -18.32
CA PHE A 332 -12.36 -3.73 -18.80
C PHE A 332 -11.82 -4.61 -17.68
N SER A 333 -10.87 -4.09 -16.91
CA SER A 333 -10.26 -4.81 -15.79
C SER A 333 -11.27 -5.12 -14.69
N SER A 334 -12.23 -4.22 -14.44
CA SER A 334 -13.32 -4.45 -13.49
C SER A 334 -14.27 -5.55 -13.96
N CYS A 335 -14.62 -5.60 -15.24
CA CYS A 335 -15.44 -6.68 -15.80
C CYS A 335 -14.72 -8.03 -15.72
N ALA A 336 -13.43 -8.08 -16.05
CA ALA A 336 -12.63 -9.29 -15.94
C ALA A 336 -12.50 -9.76 -14.47
N LEU A 337 -12.42 -8.83 -13.52
CA LEU A 337 -12.43 -9.12 -12.09
C LEU A 337 -13.74 -9.76 -11.62
N VAL A 338 -14.89 -9.34 -12.15
CA VAL A 338 -16.18 -9.99 -11.85
C VAL A 338 -16.19 -11.45 -12.33
N VAL A 339 -15.69 -11.70 -13.54
CA VAL A 339 -15.57 -13.07 -14.07
C VAL A 339 -14.64 -13.91 -13.19
N PHE A 340 -13.48 -13.35 -12.81
CA PHE A 340 -12.55 -14.02 -11.91
C PHE A 340 -13.18 -14.33 -10.55
N ALA A 341 -13.95 -13.40 -9.98
CA ALA A 341 -14.63 -13.60 -8.71
C ALA A 341 -15.68 -14.74 -8.76
N VAL A 342 -16.36 -14.92 -9.90
CA VAL A 342 -17.29 -16.05 -10.09
C VAL A 342 -16.54 -17.37 -10.22
N LEU A 343 -15.39 -17.39 -10.89
CA LEU A 343 -14.57 -18.59 -11.07
C LEU A 343 -13.74 -18.95 -9.83
N PHE A 344 -13.54 -18.00 -8.93
CA PHE A 344 -12.68 -18.10 -7.75
C PHE A 344 -12.87 -19.39 -6.92
N PRO A 345 -14.09 -19.82 -6.55
CA PRO A 345 -14.27 -21.01 -5.71
C PRO A 345 -13.83 -22.30 -6.42
N PHE A 346 -14.05 -22.37 -7.74
CA PHE A 346 -13.72 -23.55 -8.54
C PHE A 346 -12.22 -23.69 -8.80
N LEU A 347 -11.50 -22.57 -8.87
CA LEU A 347 -10.05 -22.55 -9.11
C LEU A 347 -9.22 -23.02 -7.91
N LEU A 348 -9.80 -23.03 -6.71
CA LEU A 348 -9.16 -23.46 -5.47
C LEU A 348 -9.81 -24.71 -4.84
N ASP A 349 -10.78 -25.32 -5.52
CA ASP A 349 -11.43 -26.53 -5.02
C ASP A 349 -10.50 -27.74 -5.23
N GLY A 350 -10.01 -28.30 -4.11
CA GLY A 350 -9.14 -29.47 -4.12
C GLY A 350 -9.77 -30.73 -4.73
N GLY A 351 -11.10 -30.83 -4.77
CA GLY A 351 -11.83 -31.90 -5.42
C GLY A 351 -11.88 -31.77 -6.95
N LEU A 352 -11.88 -30.54 -7.48
CA LEU A 352 -11.86 -30.25 -8.91
C LEU A 352 -10.44 -30.19 -9.48
N VAL A 353 -9.54 -29.58 -8.73
CA VAL A 353 -8.20 -29.20 -9.19
C VAL A 353 -7.13 -30.19 -8.72
N GLY A 354 -7.44 -31.00 -7.70
CA GLY A 354 -6.51 -31.93 -7.05
C GLY A 354 -5.77 -31.28 -5.88
N GLN A 355 -5.50 -32.08 -4.85
CA GLN A 355 -4.70 -31.63 -3.70
C GLN A 355 -3.25 -31.34 -4.10
N LYS A 356 -2.67 -30.31 -3.49
CA LYS A 356 -1.31 -29.84 -3.74
C LYS A 356 -0.99 -29.57 -5.22
N ASN A 357 -1.98 -29.21 -6.04
CA ASN A 357 -1.77 -28.86 -7.44
C ASN A 357 -1.11 -27.48 -7.58
N PHE A 358 0.22 -27.46 -7.65
CA PHE A 358 1.02 -26.24 -7.75
C PHE A 358 0.68 -25.41 -8.99
N PHE A 359 0.51 -26.06 -10.15
CA PHE A 359 0.26 -25.35 -11.41
C PHE A 359 -1.05 -24.57 -11.37
N ALA A 360 -2.13 -25.20 -10.91
CA ALA A 360 -3.42 -24.53 -10.85
C ALA A 360 -3.46 -23.39 -9.82
N ASN A 361 -2.84 -23.57 -8.65
CA ASN A 361 -2.70 -22.50 -7.67
C ASN A 361 -1.85 -21.34 -8.21
N MET A 362 -0.76 -21.63 -8.92
CA MET A 362 0.06 -20.62 -9.58
C MET A 362 -0.76 -19.83 -10.61
N VAL A 363 -1.53 -20.51 -11.47
CA VAL A 363 -2.40 -19.85 -12.45
C VAL A 363 -3.44 -18.98 -11.74
N PHE A 364 -4.08 -19.49 -10.70
CA PHE A 364 -5.05 -18.74 -9.90
C PHE A 364 -4.44 -17.44 -9.35
N VAL A 365 -3.30 -17.53 -8.67
CA VAL A 365 -2.65 -16.36 -8.09
C VAL A 365 -2.18 -15.40 -9.19
N CYS A 366 -1.50 -15.89 -10.23
CA CYS A 366 -1.00 -15.07 -11.35
C CYS A 366 -2.11 -14.30 -12.07
N VAL A 367 -3.23 -14.97 -12.39
CA VAL A 367 -4.39 -14.31 -13.02
C VAL A 367 -4.98 -13.25 -12.08
N GLY A 368 -5.17 -13.59 -10.81
CA GLY A 368 -5.68 -12.66 -9.82
C GLY A 368 -4.80 -11.40 -9.70
N VAL A 369 -3.49 -11.57 -9.58
CA VAL A 369 -2.57 -10.43 -9.41
C VAL A 369 -2.33 -9.66 -10.70
N ALA A 370 -2.50 -10.28 -11.87
CA ALA A 370 -2.53 -9.58 -13.16
C ALA A 370 -3.73 -8.63 -13.26
N LEU A 371 -4.93 -9.11 -12.87
CA LEU A 371 -6.14 -8.28 -12.81
C LEU A 371 -6.00 -7.16 -11.78
N LYS A 372 -5.40 -7.46 -10.62
CA LYS A 372 -5.03 -6.45 -9.63
C LYS A 372 -4.08 -5.42 -10.21
N GLY A 373 -3.01 -5.84 -10.88
CA GLY A 373 -2.06 -4.95 -11.59
C GLY A 373 -2.75 -4.02 -12.57
N SER A 374 -3.71 -4.57 -13.31
CA SER A 374 -4.44 -3.86 -14.35
C SER A 374 -5.37 -2.76 -13.84
N THR A 375 -5.92 -2.96 -12.63
CA THR A 375 -6.73 -1.95 -11.95
C THR A 375 -5.88 -0.97 -11.15
N PHE A 376 -4.87 -1.47 -10.44
CA PHE A 376 -4.05 -0.71 -9.50
C PHE A 376 -3.12 0.29 -10.19
N GLY A 377 -2.52 -0.05 -11.33
CA GLY A 377 -1.63 0.86 -12.04
C GLY A 377 -2.27 2.21 -12.40
N PRO A 378 -3.36 2.24 -13.19
CA PRO A 378 -3.95 3.49 -13.67
C PRO A 378 -4.80 4.23 -12.64
N ILE A 379 -5.03 3.67 -11.45
CA ILE A 379 -6.00 4.24 -10.48
C ILE A 379 -5.55 5.59 -9.94
N GLY A 380 -4.28 5.76 -9.59
CA GLY A 380 -3.75 7.02 -9.06
C GLY A 380 -3.92 8.16 -10.07
N ALA A 381 -3.56 7.92 -11.33
CA ALA A 381 -3.69 8.90 -12.41
C ALA A 381 -5.15 9.19 -12.78
N PHE A 382 -6.06 8.22 -12.64
CA PHE A 382 -7.49 8.42 -12.87
C PHE A 382 -8.15 9.27 -11.76
N LEU A 383 -7.75 9.06 -10.50
CA LEU A 383 -8.26 9.84 -9.37
C LEU A 383 -7.75 11.29 -9.41
N ALA A 384 -6.49 11.50 -9.78
CA ALA A 384 -5.93 12.86 -9.93
C ALA A 384 -6.72 13.71 -10.93
N GLU A 385 -7.05 13.16 -12.12
CA GLU A 385 -7.84 13.87 -13.14
C GLU A 385 -9.26 14.25 -12.67
N ARG A 386 -9.88 13.41 -11.83
CA ARG A 386 -11.22 13.67 -11.29
C ARG A 386 -11.22 14.86 -10.34
N VAL A 387 -10.14 15.07 -9.60
CA VAL A 387 -10.01 16.17 -8.65
C VAL A 387 -9.63 17.47 -9.37
N GLU A 388 -8.75 17.43 -10.37
CA GLU A 388 -8.39 18.60 -11.19
C GLU A 388 -9.58 19.17 -12.00
N ALA A 389 -10.54 18.33 -12.40
CA ALA A 389 -11.70 18.77 -13.18
C ALA A 389 -12.78 19.50 -12.35
N ASP A 390 -12.75 19.40 -11.02
CA ASP A 390 -13.79 19.87 -10.10
C ASP A 390 -13.37 21.10 -9.26
N VAL A 391 -12.13 21.58 -9.41
CA VAL A 391 -11.55 22.79 -8.78
C VAL A 391 -11.28 23.84 -9.85
#